data_AF-A0A485LAD6-F1
#
_entry.id   AF-A0A485LAD6-F1
#
_cell.length_a   1.000
_cell.length_b   1.000
_cell.length_c   1.000
_cell.angle_alpha   90.00
_cell.angle_beta   90.00
_cell.angle_gamma   90.00
#
_symmetry.space_group_name_H-M   'P 1'
#
loop_
_entity.id
_entity.type
_entity.pdbx_description
1 polymer ?
#
loop_
_entity_poly.entity_id
_entity_poly.type
_entity_poly.pdbx_seq_one_letter_code
_entity_poly.pdbx_strand_id
1 'polypeptide(L)'
;MDHVVSLVTRGYNRVLPWIGTSIGAVVLVLVVIDVLANNWAINDFVGNGLQFRTPVASAQSVTALTTTYTFGVNASIANLSFVGRWMTDYIVQRLAANGVGVYLLTAGTYVVTDAMTNCKGFAKTYANIDLNVPVKLATADDALTFLRGDALSHQFTDDLTANQPPLNASIATLTTMGFHPARVQAKVQLTTTIPITNTSAIQTLAVTYYRIYSKAYCTGCEPIAELGRGTCNFTLTYSDAAKQVTVLESSNVVGSTYDLGLLFHQTAYTTVAVAFKYVALAVAAAGFLASRKTVQWHEDDATKVETVWHKLVNTLAPKFFPHLSHAIRFDLFCFNSDVFVSLFVAGNLLDMSHALMYIREVNVYNEASPNMGLSLQLVAISTRLIWLNVGLLKLGKLAMHLVWPAAYCGQSFVLPFLNLSSVTALYLSAIVLLQVPAYIEYNNSLRVDVHNAVEGLDGTFVSFYKSFYCRGVPAISIGVVLNVACVLAVDKLVLWAYWRRLQRNSLARQAIYNSTSVICEFVDDVVETDKNAAATVMHVKARRLSTLQWYFMSHMVCFGLPEKATKKKEAALAHEGTHQDTCSVAQSESGLLHLLDANRCDVKSLAFNIKILRDTVVTIE
;
A
#
# COMPACT_ATOMS: atom_id res chain seq x y z
N MET A 1 -38.01 -5.87 -18.22
CA MET A 1 -36.65 -5.42 -17.85
C MET A 1 -36.68 -4.54 -16.60
N ASP A 2 -37.56 -3.53 -16.53
CA ASP A 2 -37.69 -2.64 -15.36
C ASP A 2 -38.07 -3.35 -14.05
N HIS A 3 -38.86 -4.43 -14.13
CA HIS A 3 -39.23 -5.20 -12.94
C HIS A 3 -38.05 -6.00 -12.36
N VAL A 4 -37.12 -6.45 -13.20
CA VAL A 4 -35.89 -7.15 -12.78
C VAL A 4 -34.88 -6.13 -12.25
N VAL A 5 -34.72 -5.00 -12.94
CA VAL A 5 -33.88 -3.88 -12.45
C VAL A 5 -34.38 -3.37 -11.09
N SER A 6 -35.70 -3.22 -10.90
CA SER A 6 -36.31 -2.82 -9.63
C SER A 6 -36.06 -3.83 -8.50
N LEU A 7 -36.16 -5.14 -8.79
CA LEU A 7 -35.93 -6.20 -7.80
C LEU A 7 -34.45 -6.33 -7.44
N VAL A 8 -33.56 -6.22 -8.43
CA VAL A 8 -32.10 -6.12 -8.23
C VAL A 8 -31.75 -4.88 -7.41
N THR A 9 -32.34 -3.72 -7.72
CA THR A 9 -32.12 -2.47 -6.96
C THR A 9 -32.60 -2.58 -5.51
N ARG A 10 -33.75 -3.22 -5.25
CA ARG A 10 -34.26 -3.44 -3.89
C ARG A 10 -33.43 -4.47 -3.10
N GLY A 11 -32.96 -5.53 -3.74
CA GLY A 11 -32.05 -6.52 -3.13
C GLY A 11 -30.69 -5.90 -2.82
N TYR A 12 -30.14 -5.15 -3.77
CA TYR A 12 -28.92 -4.34 -3.63
C TYR A 12 -29.04 -3.39 -2.43
N ASN A 13 -30.10 -2.60 -2.32
CA ASN A 13 -30.27 -1.64 -1.23
C ASN A 13 -30.48 -2.28 0.16
N ARG A 14 -30.93 -3.54 0.26
CA ARG A 14 -31.09 -4.23 1.57
C ARG A 14 -29.86 -4.98 2.02
N VAL A 15 -29.17 -5.68 1.11
CA VAL A 15 -28.08 -6.59 1.46
C VAL A 15 -26.73 -5.88 1.45
N LEU A 16 -26.53 -4.94 0.52
CA LEU A 16 -25.26 -4.25 0.33
C LEU A 16 -24.83 -3.39 1.53
N PRO A 17 -25.72 -2.72 2.28
CA PRO A 17 -25.30 -1.96 3.47
C PRO A 17 -24.68 -2.84 4.56
N TRP A 18 -25.23 -4.05 4.77
CA TRP A 18 -24.69 -5.02 5.72
C TRP A 18 -23.34 -5.57 5.26
N ILE A 19 -23.22 -5.92 3.98
CA ILE A 19 -21.94 -6.36 3.39
C ILE A 19 -20.91 -5.24 3.48
N GLY A 20 -21.25 -4.01 3.11
CA GLY A 20 -20.36 -2.86 3.14
C GLY A 20 -19.90 -2.51 4.56
N THR A 21 -20.77 -2.67 5.56
CA THR A 21 -20.41 -2.48 6.97
C THR A 21 -19.44 -3.55 7.46
N SER A 22 -19.67 -4.81 7.12
CA SER A 22 -18.76 -5.92 7.46
C SER A 22 -17.39 -5.77 6.79
N ILE A 23 -17.35 -5.45 5.49
CA ILE A 23 -16.08 -5.21 4.78
C ILE A 23 -15.38 -3.98 5.37
N GLY A 24 -16.12 -2.91 5.69
CA GLY A 24 -15.56 -1.73 6.35
C GLY A 24 -14.90 -2.03 7.69
N ALA A 25 -15.51 -2.90 8.50
CA ALA A 25 -14.91 -3.36 9.75
C ALA A 25 -13.61 -4.16 9.49
N VAL A 26 -13.60 -5.04 8.49
CA VAL A 26 -12.39 -5.79 8.10
C VAL A 26 -11.28 -4.86 7.63
N VAL A 27 -11.58 -3.87 6.78
CA VAL A 27 -10.59 -2.90 6.29
C VAL A 27 -10.05 -2.05 7.45
N LEU A 28 -10.89 -1.66 8.41
CA LEU A 28 -10.43 -0.97 9.61
C LEU A 28 -9.43 -1.82 10.41
N VAL A 29 -9.72 -3.10 10.61
CA VAL A 29 -8.80 -4.04 11.28
C VAL A 29 -7.48 -4.16 10.49
N LEU A 30 -7.55 -4.25 9.16
CA LEU A 30 -6.35 -4.29 8.31
C LEU A 30 -5.52 -3.01 8.41
N VAL A 31 -6.13 -1.83 8.49
CA VAL A 31 -5.42 -0.56 8.71
C VAL A 31 -4.74 -0.54 10.07
N VAL A 32 -5.40 -1.05 11.12
CA VAL A 32 -4.78 -1.16 12.45
C VAL A 32 -3.59 -2.11 12.44
N ILE A 33 -3.72 -3.27 11.78
CA ILE A 33 -2.62 -4.22 11.58
C ILE A 33 -1.48 -3.55 10.81
N ASP A 34 -1.78 -2.77 9.77
CA ASP A 34 -0.75 -2.07 9.01
C ASP A 34 0.03 -1.05 9.84
N VAL A 35 -0.67 -0.29 10.70
CA VAL A 35 -0.04 0.73 11.54
C VAL A 35 0.78 0.13 12.69
N LEU A 36 0.41 -1.06 13.16
CA LEU A 36 1.07 -1.70 14.30
C LEU A 36 2.08 -2.78 13.88
N ALA A 37 1.64 -3.79 13.14
CA ALA A 37 2.45 -4.94 12.75
C ALA A 37 3.41 -4.63 11.60
N ASN A 38 3.00 -3.77 10.66
CA ASN A 38 3.86 -3.33 9.54
C ASN A 38 4.57 -2.00 9.85
N ASN A 39 4.77 -1.70 11.13
CA ASN A 39 5.66 -0.66 11.59
C ASN A 39 7.05 -1.28 11.81
N TRP A 40 8.01 -0.87 10.97
CA TRP A 40 9.36 -1.43 10.96
C TRP A 40 10.10 -1.24 12.28
N ALA A 41 9.89 -0.12 12.96
CA ALA A 41 10.50 0.14 14.26
C ALA A 41 9.92 -0.75 15.36
N ILE A 42 8.61 -1.01 15.34
CA ILE A 42 7.98 -1.94 16.28
C ILE A 42 8.48 -3.35 16.01
N ASN A 43 8.49 -3.81 14.75
CA ASN A 43 8.94 -5.16 14.40
C ASN A 43 10.43 -5.37 14.71
N ASP A 44 11.29 -4.37 14.51
CA ASP A 44 12.70 -4.41 14.95
C ASP A 44 12.84 -4.56 16.48
N PHE A 45 11.98 -3.87 17.25
CA PHE A 45 12.03 -3.91 18.72
C PHE A 45 11.43 -5.18 19.35
N VAL A 46 10.23 -5.59 18.92
CA VAL A 46 9.53 -6.75 19.51
C VAL A 46 9.84 -8.07 18.78
N GLY A 47 10.41 -8.00 17.58
CA GLY A 47 10.69 -9.18 16.76
C GLY A 47 11.91 -9.94 17.26
N ASN A 48 11.92 -11.25 17.04
CA ASN A 48 13.07 -12.12 17.29
C ASN A 48 14.15 -12.00 16.20
N GLY A 49 14.30 -10.84 15.56
CA GLY A 49 15.22 -10.63 14.45
C GLY A 49 16.68 -10.73 14.86
N LEU A 50 17.01 -10.34 16.10
CA LEU A 50 18.36 -10.36 16.65
C LEU A 50 19.05 -11.73 16.59
N GLN A 51 18.29 -12.83 16.50
CA GLN A 51 18.86 -14.18 16.36
C GLN A 51 19.78 -14.30 15.13
N PHE A 52 19.51 -13.55 14.07
CA PHE A 52 20.31 -13.59 12.83
C PHE A 52 21.68 -12.92 12.96
N ARG A 53 21.97 -12.25 14.08
CA ARG A 53 23.31 -11.70 14.39
C ARG A 53 24.30 -12.79 14.83
N THR A 54 23.81 -13.91 15.35
CA THR A 54 24.63 -15.01 15.90
C THR A 54 25.87 -15.39 15.06
N PRO A 55 25.78 -15.63 13.74
CA PRO A 55 26.94 -16.07 12.95
C PRO A 55 28.01 -14.98 12.73
N VAL A 56 27.67 -13.72 12.97
CA VAL A 56 28.56 -12.57 12.71
C VAL A 56 28.82 -11.71 13.94
N ALA A 57 28.31 -12.11 15.11
CA ALA A 57 28.37 -11.32 16.34
C ALA A 57 29.81 -10.99 16.78
N SER A 58 30.78 -11.85 16.47
CA SER A 58 32.21 -11.63 16.76
C SER A 58 32.99 -11.02 15.59
N ALA A 59 32.36 -10.79 14.44
CA ALA A 59 33.03 -10.36 13.22
C ALA A 59 32.82 -8.85 13.00
N GLN A 60 33.89 -8.06 13.09
CA GLN A 60 33.83 -6.62 12.80
C GLN A 60 33.89 -6.29 11.30
N SER A 61 34.18 -7.28 10.45
CA SER A 61 34.21 -7.15 8.99
C SER A 61 34.08 -8.54 8.35
N VAL A 62 33.88 -8.59 7.03
CA VAL A 62 33.88 -9.87 6.31
C VAL A 62 35.21 -10.60 6.38
N THR A 63 36.34 -9.90 6.52
CA THR A 63 37.66 -10.54 6.65
C THR A 63 37.80 -11.29 7.98
N ALA A 64 37.11 -10.85 9.04
CA ALA A 64 37.06 -11.60 10.30
C ALA A 64 36.24 -12.91 10.19
N LEU A 65 35.37 -13.04 9.17
CA LEU A 65 34.68 -14.30 8.93
C LEU A 65 35.62 -15.37 8.37
N THR A 66 36.62 -14.99 7.56
CA THR A 66 37.58 -15.97 7.00
C THR A 66 38.53 -16.56 8.04
N THR A 67 38.62 -15.95 9.23
CA THR A 67 39.38 -16.53 10.36
C THR A 67 38.51 -17.42 11.26
N THR A 68 37.18 -17.26 11.21
CA THR A 68 36.22 -17.99 12.05
C THR A 68 35.60 -19.18 11.32
N TYR A 69 35.54 -19.11 9.99
CA TYR A 69 34.91 -20.08 9.12
C TYR A 69 35.87 -20.54 8.03
N THR A 70 35.87 -21.84 7.76
CA THR A 70 36.56 -22.40 6.59
C THR A 70 35.65 -22.30 5.37
N PHE A 71 36.06 -21.49 4.40
CA PHE A 71 35.33 -21.34 3.15
C PHE A 71 35.62 -22.47 2.17
N GLY A 72 34.63 -22.82 1.35
CA GLY A 72 34.82 -23.78 0.27
C GLY A 72 35.82 -23.27 -0.76
N VAL A 73 36.55 -24.19 -1.39
CA VAL A 73 37.49 -23.86 -2.48
C VAL A 73 36.73 -23.13 -3.59
N ASN A 74 37.28 -22.00 -4.05
CA ASN A 74 36.66 -21.08 -5.02
C ASN A 74 35.29 -20.52 -4.62
N ALA A 75 34.97 -20.51 -3.32
CA ALA A 75 33.72 -19.97 -2.79
C ALA A 75 33.96 -19.18 -1.50
N SER A 76 35.10 -18.48 -1.45
CA SER A 76 35.43 -17.57 -0.36
C SER A 76 34.90 -16.17 -0.62
N ILE A 77 34.88 -15.33 0.41
CA ILE A 77 34.53 -13.90 0.26
C ILE A 77 35.46 -13.19 -0.75
N ALA A 78 36.70 -13.66 -0.90
CA ALA A 78 37.65 -13.10 -1.86
C ALA A 78 37.31 -13.44 -3.33
N ASN A 79 36.44 -14.43 -3.56
CA ASN A 79 35.98 -14.82 -4.89
C ASN A 79 34.73 -14.04 -5.34
N LEU A 80 34.15 -13.21 -4.48
CA LEU A 80 33.03 -12.33 -4.84
C LEU A 80 33.53 -11.17 -5.71
N SER A 81 32.65 -10.62 -6.55
CA SER A 81 32.88 -9.34 -7.23
C SER A 81 33.13 -8.21 -6.21
N PHE A 82 33.72 -7.10 -6.64
CA PHE A 82 33.98 -5.96 -5.76
C PHE A 82 32.70 -5.42 -5.11
N VAL A 83 31.62 -5.33 -5.89
CA VAL A 83 30.32 -4.87 -5.39
C VAL A 83 29.70 -5.92 -4.46
N GLY A 84 29.75 -7.21 -4.82
CA GLY A 84 29.24 -8.29 -3.98
C GLY A 84 29.97 -8.36 -2.63
N ARG A 85 31.30 -8.19 -2.63
CA ARG A 85 32.12 -8.11 -1.42
C ARG A 85 31.77 -6.89 -0.57
N TRP A 86 31.64 -5.71 -1.18
CA TRP A 86 31.24 -4.49 -0.46
C TRP A 86 29.84 -4.63 0.18
N MET A 87 28.86 -5.16 -0.57
CA MET A 87 27.50 -5.37 -0.05
C MET A 87 27.50 -6.33 1.15
N THR A 88 28.25 -7.43 1.04
CA THR A 88 28.40 -8.40 2.12
C THR A 88 29.06 -7.77 3.34
N ASP A 89 30.12 -6.98 3.14
CA ASP A 89 30.83 -6.29 4.22
C ASP A 89 29.96 -5.27 4.93
N TYR A 90 29.21 -4.47 4.17
CA TYR A 90 28.23 -3.54 4.70
C TYR A 90 27.22 -4.25 5.61
N ILE A 91 26.61 -5.35 5.14
CA ILE A 91 25.61 -6.09 5.91
C ILE A 91 26.20 -6.75 7.15
N VAL A 92 27.39 -7.37 7.06
CA VAL A 92 28.06 -7.99 8.20
C VAL A 92 28.39 -6.95 9.27
N GLN A 93 28.93 -5.80 8.89
CA GLN A 93 29.22 -4.71 9.83
C GLN A 93 27.95 -4.21 10.53
N ARG A 94 26.86 -4.04 9.79
CA ARG A 94 25.57 -3.60 10.36
C ARG A 94 24.90 -4.64 11.25
N LEU A 95 25.08 -5.92 10.96
CA LEU A 95 24.59 -7.02 11.82
C LEU A 95 25.42 -7.17 13.10
N ALA A 96 26.75 -6.97 13.01
CA ALA A 96 27.65 -7.11 14.15
C ALA A 96 27.63 -5.88 15.08
N ALA A 97 27.41 -4.69 14.52
CA ALA A 97 27.32 -3.46 15.31
C ALA A 97 26.04 -3.43 16.16
N ASN A 98 26.17 -3.06 17.43
CA ASN A 98 25.03 -2.85 18.33
C ASN A 98 24.43 -1.43 18.18
N GLY A 99 24.16 -1.01 16.93
CA GLY A 99 23.96 0.40 16.57
C GLY A 99 22.72 0.72 15.73
N VAL A 100 22.37 2.01 15.76
CA VAL A 100 21.29 2.68 15.02
C VAL A 100 21.58 2.67 13.53
N GLY A 101 20.54 2.49 12.69
CA GLY A 101 20.67 2.62 11.24
C GLY A 101 20.14 1.46 10.41
N VAL A 102 19.77 0.32 11.03
CA VAL A 102 19.09 -0.78 10.32
C VAL A 102 17.90 -1.31 11.12
N TYR A 103 16.82 -1.68 10.42
CA TYR A 103 15.74 -2.48 10.99
C TYR A 103 16.05 -3.95 10.70
N LEU A 104 16.04 -4.78 11.75
CA LEU A 104 16.22 -6.21 11.68
C LEU A 104 14.88 -6.90 11.98
N LEU A 105 14.16 -7.19 10.91
CA LEU A 105 12.77 -7.64 10.97
C LEU A 105 12.68 -9.17 11.01
N THR A 106 11.70 -9.67 11.78
CA THR A 106 11.30 -11.07 11.68
C THR A 106 10.26 -11.22 10.58
N ALA A 107 10.53 -12.08 9.61
CA ALA A 107 9.66 -12.39 8.49
C ALA A 107 9.02 -13.80 8.64
N GLY A 108 8.97 -14.27 9.89
CA GLY A 108 8.33 -15.50 10.36
C GLY A 108 9.09 -16.79 10.09
N THR A 109 8.42 -17.90 10.40
CA THR A 109 8.97 -19.25 10.35
C THR A 109 8.14 -20.10 9.41
N TYR A 110 8.82 -20.83 8.54
CA TYR A 110 8.24 -21.62 7.46
C TYR A 110 8.64 -23.08 7.59
N VAL A 111 7.82 -23.97 7.04
CA VAL A 111 8.17 -25.39 6.90
C VAL A 111 8.88 -25.58 5.56
N VAL A 112 10.05 -26.19 5.59
CA VAL A 112 10.86 -26.46 4.41
C VAL A 112 10.16 -27.48 3.51
N THR A 113 9.95 -27.10 2.25
CA THR A 113 9.38 -27.94 1.19
C THR A 113 10.42 -28.21 0.09
N ASP A 114 10.14 -29.14 -0.82
CA ASP A 114 11.02 -29.48 -1.95
C ASP A 114 11.27 -28.29 -2.90
N ALA A 115 10.38 -27.30 -2.90
CA ALA A 115 10.52 -26.08 -3.71
C ALA A 115 11.63 -25.15 -3.18
N MET A 116 11.99 -25.23 -1.90
CA MET A 116 13.03 -24.38 -1.30
C MET A 116 14.40 -25.00 -1.56
N THR A 117 15.34 -24.27 -2.18
CA THR A 117 16.68 -24.80 -2.53
C THR A 117 17.81 -24.03 -1.87
N ASN A 118 17.84 -24.05 -0.53
CA ASN A 118 18.75 -23.21 0.24
C ASN A 118 20.07 -23.92 0.60
N CYS A 119 20.14 -25.25 0.57
CA CYS A 119 21.32 -26.01 1.05
C CYS A 119 22.40 -26.32 0.00
N LYS A 120 22.10 -26.22 -1.30
CA LYS A 120 22.98 -26.73 -2.37
C LYS A 120 24.37 -26.09 -2.41
N GLY A 121 24.54 -24.86 -1.89
CA GLY A 121 25.81 -24.13 -1.93
C GLY A 121 26.95 -24.75 -1.12
N PHE A 122 26.64 -25.67 -0.18
CA PHE A 122 27.64 -26.32 0.68
C PHE A 122 28.31 -27.55 0.07
N ALA A 123 27.82 -28.08 -1.06
CA ALA A 123 28.43 -29.22 -1.75
C ALA A 123 29.76 -28.82 -2.42
N LYS A 124 30.80 -28.68 -1.61
CA LYS A 124 32.13 -28.19 -1.96
C LYS A 124 33.19 -28.90 -1.13
N THR A 125 34.44 -28.70 -1.54
CA THR A 125 35.61 -29.14 -0.80
C THR A 125 36.14 -28.01 0.08
N TYR A 126 36.55 -28.36 1.31
CA TYR A 126 37.03 -27.45 2.35
C TYR A 126 38.40 -27.92 2.83
N ALA A 127 39.43 -27.10 2.63
CA ALA A 127 40.81 -27.42 3.00
C ALA A 127 41.20 -26.82 4.36
N ASN A 128 42.33 -27.28 4.92
CA ASN A 128 42.91 -26.78 6.17
C ASN A 128 41.98 -26.91 7.39
N ILE A 129 41.30 -28.06 7.50
CA ILE A 129 40.40 -28.38 8.61
C ILE A 129 41.17 -29.05 9.75
N ASP A 130 41.19 -28.37 10.90
CA ASP A 130 41.67 -28.91 12.17
C ASP A 130 40.48 -29.38 13.03
N LEU A 131 40.41 -30.68 13.31
CA LEU A 131 39.35 -31.26 14.15
C LEU A 131 39.53 -30.97 15.64
N ASN A 132 40.66 -30.41 16.08
CA ASN A 132 40.86 -29.99 17.47
C ASN A 132 40.15 -28.67 17.81
N VAL A 133 39.68 -27.95 16.80
CA VAL A 133 38.95 -26.67 16.93
C VAL A 133 37.52 -26.88 16.42
N PRO A 134 36.51 -26.19 16.98
CA PRO A 134 35.15 -26.24 16.45
C PRO A 134 35.08 -25.95 14.94
N VAL A 135 34.77 -26.98 14.15
CA VAL A 135 34.72 -26.86 12.69
C VAL A 135 33.46 -26.09 12.27
N LYS A 136 33.66 -25.01 11.53
CA LYS A 136 32.57 -24.23 10.92
C LYS A 136 32.88 -24.01 9.45
N LEU A 137 31.96 -24.40 8.59
CA LEU A 137 32.07 -24.28 7.14
C LEU A 137 31.27 -23.08 6.62
N ALA A 138 31.75 -22.47 5.55
CA ALA A 138 31.10 -21.34 4.89
C ALA A 138 31.20 -21.39 3.36
N THR A 139 30.27 -20.74 2.68
CA THR A 139 30.28 -20.60 1.21
C THR A 139 29.80 -19.20 0.85
N ALA A 140 30.42 -18.61 -0.17
CA ALA A 140 30.08 -17.31 -0.70
C ALA A 140 29.94 -17.42 -2.22
N ASP A 141 28.89 -16.77 -2.75
CA ASP A 141 28.55 -16.75 -4.18
C ASP A 141 27.81 -15.44 -4.48
N ASP A 142 28.11 -14.83 -5.61
CA ASP A 142 27.41 -13.64 -6.11
C ASP A 142 27.08 -13.74 -7.59
N ALA A 143 26.03 -13.01 -7.94
CA ALA A 143 25.46 -13.02 -9.27
C ALA A 143 24.85 -11.67 -9.61
N LEU A 144 24.61 -11.47 -10.90
CA LEU A 144 23.86 -10.35 -11.42
C LEU A 144 22.63 -10.88 -12.16
N THR A 145 21.45 -10.41 -11.77
CA THR A 145 20.18 -10.75 -12.43
C THR A 145 19.96 -9.83 -13.62
N PHE A 146 19.77 -10.44 -14.78
CA PHE A 146 19.40 -9.81 -16.04
C PHE A 146 17.92 -10.02 -16.33
N LEU A 147 17.26 -8.98 -16.82
CA LEU A 147 15.82 -8.96 -17.11
C LEU A 147 15.53 -8.34 -18.48
N ARG A 148 14.62 -8.95 -19.24
CA ARG A 148 14.12 -8.45 -20.54
C ARG A 148 12.60 -8.35 -20.51
N GLY A 149 12.05 -7.29 -21.13
CA GLY A 149 10.60 -7.08 -21.22
C GLY A 149 9.96 -6.55 -19.93
N ASP A 150 8.69 -6.21 -19.98
CA ASP A 150 7.90 -5.82 -18.83
C ASP A 150 6.52 -6.48 -18.93
N ALA A 151 5.66 -6.30 -17.93
CA ALA A 151 4.34 -6.91 -17.92
C ALA A 151 3.49 -6.56 -19.16
N LEU A 152 3.73 -5.41 -19.82
CA LEU A 152 3.04 -5.07 -21.06
C LEU A 152 3.66 -5.80 -22.25
N SER A 153 4.99 -5.83 -22.38
CA SER A 153 5.62 -6.60 -23.47
C SER A 153 5.30 -8.08 -23.38
N HIS A 154 5.29 -8.67 -22.18
CA HIS A 154 4.90 -10.07 -21.97
C HIS A 154 3.47 -10.36 -22.41
N GLN A 155 2.57 -9.38 -22.31
CA GLN A 155 1.18 -9.54 -22.70
C GLN A 155 0.95 -9.36 -24.21
N PHE A 156 1.74 -8.50 -24.86
CA PHE A 156 1.55 -8.12 -26.26
C PHE A 156 2.57 -8.73 -27.24
N THR A 157 3.57 -9.45 -26.74
CA THR A 157 4.63 -10.08 -27.52
C THR A 157 4.89 -11.51 -27.05
N ASP A 158 5.74 -12.25 -27.76
CA ASP A 158 6.14 -13.62 -27.46
C ASP A 158 7.49 -13.70 -26.72
N ASP A 159 7.90 -12.62 -26.05
CA ASP A 159 9.22 -12.52 -25.41
C ASP A 159 9.49 -13.59 -24.33
N LEU A 160 8.45 -14.18 -23.74
CA LEU A 160 8.51 -15.27 -22.76
C LEU A 160 8.77 -16.66 -23.38
N THR A 161 8.49 -16.84 -24.68
CA THR A 161 8.58 -18.15 -25.35
C THR A 161 9.56 -18.14 -26.52
N ALA A 162 9.66 -17.03 -27.24
CA ALA A 162 10.58 -16.84 -28.34
C ALA A 162 11.92 -16.25 -27.87
N ASN A 163 13.00 -16.55 -28.60
CA ASN A 163 14.35 -16.01 -28.39
C ASN A 163 14.79 -16.07 -26.92
N GLN A 164 14.59 -17.23 -26.29
CA GLN A 164 15.04 -17.49 -24.93
C GLN A 164 16.56 -17.58 -24.88
N PRO A 165 17.19 -17.02 -23.84
CA PRO A 165 18.64 -17.09 -23.68
C PRO A 165 19.09 -18.55 -23.50
N PRO A 166 20.24 -18.94 -24.10
CA PRO A 166 20.79 -20.28 -23.88
C PRO A 166 21.15 -20.51 -22.40
N LEU A 167 21.16 -21.77 -21.99
CA LEU A 167 21.71 -22.18 -20.69
C LEU A 167 23.17 -21.70 -20.63
N ASN A 168 23.49 -20.84 -19.66
CA ASN A 168 24.80 -20.18 -19.48
C ASN A 168 25.15 -19.12 -20.54
N ALA A 169 24.17 -18.33 -20.99
CA ALA A 169 24.43 -17.14 -21.81
C ALA A 169 25.41 -16.18 -21.13
N SER A 170 26.40 -15.68 -21.89
CA SER A 170 27.32 -14.64 -21.40
C SER A 170 26.62 -13.29 -21.28
N ILE A 171 27.20 -12.38 -20.50
CA ILE A 171 26.71 -11.01 -20.38
C ILE A 171 26.62 -10.34 -21.75
N ALA A 172 27.63 -10.53 -22.60
CA ALA A 172 27.61 -9.99 -23.96
C ALA A 172 26.41 -10.52 -24.76
N THR A 173 26.15 -11.83 -24.74
CA THR A 173 24.99 -12.42 -25.42
C THR A 173 23.67 -11.93 -24.84
N LEU A 174 23.56 -11.80 -23.52
CA LEU A 174 22.36 -11.28 -22.87
C LEU A 174 22.08 -9.83 -23.29
N THR A 175 23.10 -8.99 -23.33
CA THR A 175 22.94 -7.58 -23.76
C THR A 175 22.53 -7.47 -25.22
N THR A 176 23.07 -8.30 -26.13
CA THR A 176 22.63 -8.30 -27.54
C THR A 176 21.20 -8.81 -27.72
N MET A 177 20.74 -9.69 -26.83
CA MET A 177 19.35 -10.17 -26.78
C MET A 177 18.38 -9.19 -26.09
N GLY A 178 18.85 -8.01 -25.65
CA GLY A 178 18.03 -6.97 -25.04
C GLY A 178 17.78 -7.14 -23.53
N PHE A 179 18.55 -8.00 -22.86
CA PHE A 179 18.51 -8.09 -21.40
C PHE A 179 19.29 -6.94 -20.77
N HIS A 180 18.79 -6.45 -19.65
CA HIS A 180 19.45 -5.41 -18.86
C HIS A 180 19.76 -5.88 -17.45
N PRO A 181 20.93 -5.49 -16.91
CA PRO A 181 21.29 -5.76 -15.52
C PRO A 181 20.33 -5.03 -14.58
N ALA A 182 19.69 -5.75 -13.65
CA ALA A 182 18.57 -5.23 -12.85
C ALA A 182 18.72 -5.42 -11.33
N ARG A 183 19.58 -6.33 -10.87
CA ARG A 183 19.83 -6.59 -9.46
C ARG A 183 21.21 -7.22 -9.27
N VAL A 184 21.97 -6.72 -8.30
CA VAL A 184 23.17 -7.39 -7.79
C VAL A 184 22.77 -8.21 -6.57
N GLN A 185 23.26 -9.44 -6.46
CA GLN A 185 22.96 -10.33 -5.36
C GLN A 185 24.21 -11.04 -4.86
N ALA A 186 24.42 -11.06 -3.55
CA ALA A 186 25.56 -11.70 -2.91
C ALA A 186 25.07 -12.54 -1.73
N LYS A 187 25.43 -13.82 -1.73
CA LYS A 187 24.94 -14.81 -0.77
C LYS A 187 26.12 -15.38 0.00
N VAL A 188 26.05 -15.32 1.32
CA VAL A 188 26.97 -15.98 2.23
C VAL A 188 26.18 -16.94 3.11
N GLN A 189 26.66 -18.18 3.23
CA GLN A 189 26.06 -19.19 4.09
C GLN A 189 27.10 -19.66 5.08
N LEU A 190 26.71 -19.71 6.36
CA LEU A 190 27.59 -19.92 7.51
C LEU A 190 26.99 -21.02 8.37
N THR A 191 27.70 -22.13 8.55
CA THR A 191 27.22 -23.24 9.40
C THR A 191 27.41 -22.94 10.88
N THR A 192 26.65 -23.63 11.72
CA THR A 192 27.01 -23.79 13.14
C THR A 192 28.14 -24.81 13.27
N THR A 193 28.69 -24.98 14.47
CA THR A 193 29.74 -25.97 14.71
C THR A 193 29.28 -27.37 14.28
N ILE A 194 30.09 -28.04 13.47
CA ILE A 194 29.79 -29.37 12.92
C ILE A 194 30.63 -30.43 13.65
N PRO A 195 30.01 -31.50 14.17
CA PRO A 195 30.73 -32.58 14.85
C PRO A 195 31.28 -33.59 13.84
N ILE A 196 32.36 -33.23 13.12
CA ILE A 196 33.00 -34.13 12.16
C ILE A 196 33.88 -35.15 12.89
N THR A 197 33.68 -36.43 12.61
CA THR A 197 34.52 -37.50 13.17
C THR A 197 35.74 -37.77 12.29
N ASN A 198 36.86 -38.13 12.91
CA ASN A 198 38.10 -38.45 12.20
C ASN A 198 38.01 -39.82 11.51
N THR A 199 37.27 -39.89 10.40
CA THR A 199 37.12 -41.09 9.58
C THR A 199 36.96 -40.71 8.10
N SER A 200 37.56 -41.52 7.23
CA SER A 200 37.38 -41.43 5.78
C SER A 200 36.07 -42.06 5.30
N ALA A 201 35.33 -42.74 6.18
CA ALA A 201 34.00 -43.23 5.88
C ALA A 201 33.02 -42.07 5.66
N ILE A 202 31.97 -42.33 4.87
CA ILE A 202 30.91 -41.37 4.62
C ILE A 202 30.13 -41.12 5.91
N GLN A 203 29.92 -39.84 6.22
CA GLN A 203 29.18 -39.36 7.38
C GLN A 203 27.96 -38.58 6.91
N THR A 204 26.80 -38.82 7.53
CA THR A 204 25.57 -38.06 7.28
C THR A 204 25.23 -37.25 8.52
N LEU A 205 25.17 -35.92 8.39
CA LEU A 205 25.00 -35.00 9.52
C LEU A 205 23.91 -33.97 9.22
N ALA A 206 23.03 -33.74 10.18
CA ALA A 206 22.11 -32.61 10.16
C ALA A 206 22.83 -31.35 10.69
N VAL A 207 23.02 -30.34 9.83
CA VAL A 207 23.80 -29.15 10.13
C VAL A 207 22.91 -27.91 10.06
N THR A 208 22.81 -27.20 11.19
CA THR A 208 22.15 -25.89 11.21
C THR A 208 23.06 -24.84 10.57
N TYR A 209 22.49 -23.97 9.76
CA TYR A 209 23.20 -22.89 9.08
C TYR A 209 22.41 -21.58 9.14
N TYR A 210 23.14 -20.50 8.91
CA TYR A 210 22.64 -19.16 8.67
C TYR A 210 22.92 -18.75 7.24
N ARG A 211 22.04 -17.96 6.66
CA ARG A 211 22.17 -17.38 5.34
C ARG A 211 22.06 -15.87 5.45
N ILE A 212 23.00 -15.17 4.83
CA ILE A 212 22.97 -13.73 4.60
C ILE A 212 22.91 -13.55 3.08
N TYR A 213 21.79 -13.04 2.58
CA TYR A 213 21.58 -12.87 1.16
C TYR A 213 21.30 -11.41 0.84
N SER A 214 22.38 -10.70 0.53
CA SER A 214 22.41 -9.27 0.25
C SER A 214 21.95 -9.00 -1.17
N LYS A 215 21.09 -8.00 -1.35
CA LYS A 215 20.54 -7.59 -2.66
C LYS A 215 20.64 -6.08 -2.79
N ALA A 216 21.06 -5.60 -3.95
CA ALA A 216 21.06 -4.19 -4.29
C ALA A 216 20.43 -3.98 -5.68
N TYR A 217 19.69 -2.88 -5.82
CA TYR A 217 18.93 -2.54 -7.02
C TYR A 217 19.62 -1.48 -7.88
N CYS A 218 20.79 -1.01 -7.47
CA CYS A 218 21.72 -0.27 -8.31
C CYS A 218 23.15 -0.56 -7.86
N THR A 219 24.14 -0.33 -8.71
CA THR A 219 25.55 -0.44 -8.32
C THR A 219 25.89 0.65 -7.30
N GLY A 220 26.33 0.24 -6.10
CA GLY A 220 26.67 1.16 -5.01
C GLY A 220 25.48 1.67 -4.18
N CYS A 221 24.25 1.25 -4.48
CA CYS A 221 23.10 1.50 -3.62
C CYS A 221 23.22 0.74 -2.29
N GLU A 222 22.66 1.30 -1.22
CA GLU A 222 22.52 0.59 0.06
C GLU A 222 21.80 -0.75 -0.14
N PRO A 223 22.41 -1.87 0.26
CA PRO A 223 21.81 -3.18 0.08
C PRO A 223 20.76 -3.46 1.15
N ILE A 224 19.76 -4.27 0.78
CA ILE A 224 18.94 -5.00 1.73
C ILE A 224 19.54 -6.40 1.95
N ALA A 225 19.17 -7.08 3.03
CA ALA A 225 19.52 -8.50 3.18
C ALA A 225 18.33 -9.35 3.59
N GLU A 226 18.19 -10.47 2.89
CA GLU A 226 17.38 -11.60 3.32
C GLU A 226 18.23 -12.48 4.24
N LEU A 227 17.73 -12.73 5.45
CA LEU A 227 18.40 -13.48 6.48
C LEU A 227 17.65 -14.80 6.68
N GLY A 228 18.39 -15.89 6.79
CA GLY A 228 17.82 -17.21 6.92
C GLY A 228 18.50 -18.00 8.01
N ARG A 229 17.75 -18.88 8.67
CA ARG A 229 18.28 -19.93 9.54
C ARG A 229 17.51 -21.21 9.25
N GLY A 230 18.24 -22.29 9.00
CA GLY A 230 17.63 -23.59 8.72
C GLY A 230 18.59 -24.74 8.96
N THR A 231 18.20 -25.94 8.54
CA THR A 231 18.99 -27.17 8.69
C THR A 231 19.16 -27.86 7.34
N CYS A 232 20.40 -28.24 7.03
CA CYS A 232 20.76 -29.02 5.85
C CYS A 232 21.19 -30.43 6.27
N ASN A 233 20.96 -31.41 5.40
CA ASN A 233 21.54 -32.73 5.53
C ASN A 233 22.81 -32.81 4.68
N PHE A 234 23.96 -33.00 5.34
CA PHE A 234 25.26 -33.13 4.67
C PHE A 234 25.66 -34.59 4.58
N THR A 235 26.06 -35.01 3.39
CA THR A 235 26.80 -36.25 3.18
C THR A 235 28.25 -35.87 2.90
N LEU A 236 29.16 -36.18 3.82
CA LEU A 236 30.55 -35.72 3.76
C LEU A 236 31.56 -36.82 4.06
N THR A 237 32.80 -36.61 3.65
CA THR A 237 33.97 -37.42 4.01
C THR A 237 35.07 -36.52 4.56
N TYR A 238 35.85 -37.04 5.51
CA TYR A 238 37.02 -36.36 6.06
C TYR A 238 38.30 -37.13 5.74
N SER A 239 39.32 -36.43 5.26
CA SER A 239 40.65 -36.98 5.06
C SER A 239 41.63 -36.32 6.02
N ASP A 240 42.12 -37.07 7.00
CA ASP A 240 43.09 -36.58 7.99
C ASP A 240 44.44 -36.23 7.34
N ALA A 241 44.89 -37.03 6.37
CA ALA A 241 46.15 -36.81 5.66
C ALA A 241 46.14 -35.50 4.86
N ALA A 242 45.00 -35.14 4.26
CA ALA A 242 44.83 -33.89 3.51
C ALA A 242 44.29 -32.73 4.36
N LYS A 243 43.93 -32.99 5.62
CA LYS A 243 43.19 -32.06 6.50
C LYS A 243 42.03 -31.41 5.75
N GLN A 244 41.22 -32.24 5.08
CA GLN A 244 40.21 -31.79 4.13
C GLN A 244 38.86 -32.46 4.39
N VAL A 245 37.79 -31.66 4.32
CA VAL A 245 36.40 -32.13 4.32
C VAL A 245 35.85 -31.97 2.92
N THR A 246 35.25 -33.02 2.38
CA THR A 246 34.53 -32.95 1.11
C THR A 246 33.05 -33.22 1.38
N VAL A 247 32.22 -32.20 1.19
CA VAL A 247 30.76 -32.35 1.25
C VAL A 247 30.30 -32.82 -0.12
N LEU A 248 29.99 -34.11 -0.23
CA LEU A 248 29.57 -34.78 -1.46
C LEU A 248 28.16 -34.33 -1.87
N GLU A 249 27.27 -34.23 -0.90
CA GLU A 249 25.89 -33.80 -1.11
C GLU A 249 25.43 -32.92 0.05
N SER A 250 24.65 -31.89 -0.27
CA SER A 250 23.97 -31.04 0.70
C SER A 250 22.54 -30.77 0.24
N SER A 251 21.59 -31.36 0.94
CA SER A 251 20.16 -31.28 0.64
C SER A 251 19.37 -30.65 1.79
N ASN A 252 18.20 -30.10 1.50
CA ASN A 252 17.36 -29.56 2.56
C ASN A 252 16.66 -30.70 3.31
N VAL A 253 16.41 -30.51 4.61
CA VAL A 253 15.61 -31.44 5.40
C VAL A 253 14.13 -31.06 5.25
N VAL A 254 13.39 -31.78 4.42
CA VAL A 254 11.96 -31.55 4.21
C VAL A 254 11.20 -31.70 5.53
N GLY A 255 10.27 -30.78 5.80
CA GLY A 255 9.52 -30.74 7.07
C GLY A 255 10.23 -30.04 8.22
N SER A 256 11.51 -29.68 8.07
CA SER A 256 12.22 -28.86 9.06
C SER A 256 11.77 -27.40 9.05
N THR A 257 12.10 -26.64 10.10
CA THR A 257 11.79 -25.22 10.22
C THR A 257 12.86 -24.35 9.55
N TYR A 258 12.42 -23.32 8.82
CA TYR A 258 13.26 -22.26 8.28
C TYR A 258 12.78 -20.91 8.79
N ASP A 259 13.62 -20.23 9.57
CA ASP A 259 13.34 -18.88 10.05
C ASP A 259 13.82 -17.86 9.01
N LEU A 260 12.94 -16.93 8.65
CA LEU A 260 13.21 -15.85 7.72
C LEU A 260 13.29 -14.51 8.48
N GLY A 261 14.28 -13.72 8.12
CA GLY A 261 14.44 -12.34 8.56
C GLY A 261 14.78 -11.43 7.40
N LEU A 262 14.61 -10.13 7.63
CA LEU A 262 14.95 -9.10 6.67
C LEU A 262 15.74 -7.99 7.36
N LEU A 263 16.73 -7.45 6.67
CA LEU A 263 17.46 -6.27 7.11
C LEU A 263 17.21 -5.14 6.11
N PHE A 264 16.68 -4.04 6.63
CA PHE A 264 16.49 -2.79 5.89
C PHE A 264 17.28 -1.65 6.51
N HIS A 265 17.70 -0.70 5.69
CA HIS A 265 18.27 0.55 6.21
C HIS A 265 17.17 1.44 6.79
N GLN A 266 17.47 2.06 7.94
CA GLN A 266 16.60 3.05 8.58
C GLN A 266 16.75 4.39 7.85
N THR A 267 15.65 4.93 7.34
CA THR A 267 15.65 6.23 6.67
C THR A 267 14.73 7.21 7.39
N ALA A 268 15.03 8.51 7.27
CA ALA A 268 14.14 9.56 7.77
C ALA A 268 12.73 9.45 7.15
N TYR A 269 12.63 8.98 5.90
CA TYR A 269 11.35 8.77 5.21
C TYR A 269 10.45 7.76 5.94
N THR A 270 11.00 6.64 6.42
CA THR A 270 10.21 5.66 7.19
C THR A 270 9.68 6.27 8.51
N THR A 271 10.46 7.12 9.16
CA THR A 271 10.05 7.79 10.41
C THR A 271 8.95 8.82 10.15
N VAL A 272 9.13 9.67 9.12
CA VAL A 272 8.14 10.68 8.71
C VAL A 272 6.84 10.01 8.24
N ALA A 273 6.94 8.90 7.51
CA ALA A 273 5.80 8.14 7.05
C ALA A 273 4.92 7.65 8.21
N VAL A 274 5.54 7.09 9.25
CA VAL A 274 4.85 6.65 10.47
C VAL A 274 4.22 7.85 11.19
N ALA A 275 4.93 8.97 11.31
CA ALA A 275 4.39 10.18 11.93
C ALA A 275 3.14 10.70 11.19
N PHE A 276 3.17 10.76 9.86
CA PHE A 276 2.00 11.15 9.05
C PHE A 276 0.80 10.22 9.26
N LYS A 277 1.02 8.90 9.33
CA LYS A 277 -0.05 7.94 9.62
C LYS A 277 -0.67 8.17 11.01
N TYR A 278 0.15 8.40 12.05
CA TYR A 278 -0.38 8.67 13.39
C TYR A 278 -1.13 10.00 13.48
N VAL A 279 -0.63 11.07 12.86
CA VAL A 279 -1.34 12.35 12.80
C VAL A 279 -2.66 12.20 12.04
N ALA A 280 -2.67 11.49 10.91
CA ALA A 280 -3.89 11.22 10.16
C ALA A 280 -4.93 10.49 11.03
N LEU A 281 -4.53 9.42 11.72
CA LEU A 281 -5.41 8.68 12.63
C LEU A 281 -5.95 9.55 13.77
N ALA A 282 -5.12 10.43 14.36
CA ALA A 282 -5.55 11.35 15.39
C ALA A 282 -6.59 12.36 14.87
N VAL A 283 -6.37 12.93 13.67
CA VAL A 283 -7.31 13.84 13.01
C VAL A 283 -8.63 13.13 12.71
N ALA A 284 -8.59 11.89 12.19
CA ALA A 284 -9.79 11.11 11.91
C ALA A 284 -10.57 10.77 13.19
N ALA A 285 -9.88 10.32 14.24
CA ALA A 285 -10.52 9.98 15.50
C ALA A 285 -11.17 11.21 16.16
N ALA A 286 -10.44 12.32 16.28
CA ALA A 286 -10.93 13.55 16.88
C ALA A 286 -12.11 14.14 16.08
N GLY A 287 -11.95 14.30 14.76
CA GLY A 287 -12.99 14.85 13.91
C GLY A 287 -14.24 13.96 13.85
N PHE A 288 -14.09 12.64 13.82
CA PHE A 288 -15.25 11.74 13.86
C PHE A 288 -15.97 11.76 15.21
N LEU A 289 -15.22 11.80 16.33
CA LEU A 289 -15.83 11.95 17.65
C LEU A 289 -16.60 13.26 17.77
N ALA A 290 -16.05 14.36 17.22
CA ALA A 290 -16.76 15.63 17.14
C ALA A 290 -18.06 15.51 16.32
N SER A 291 -18.03 14.80 15.19
CA SER A 291 -19.21 14.61 14.33
C SER A 291 -20.31 13.74 14.94
N ARG A 292 -20.05 13.05 16.07
CA ARG A 292 -21.09 12.33 16.84
C ARG A 292 -22.03 13.27 17.58
N LYS A 293 -21.59 14.50 17.83
CA LYS A 293 -22.45 15.59 18.33
C LYS A 293 -22.88 16.48 17.18
N THR A 294 -24.00 17.16 17.35
CA THR A 294 -24.50 18.10 16.33
C THR A 294 -23.61 19.34 16.31
N VAL A 295 -22.82 19.50 15.26
CA VAL A 295 -22.00 20.71 15.07
C VAL A 295 -22.90 21.91 14.81
N GLN A 296 -22.57 23.06 15.40
CA GLN A 296 -23.31 24.31 15.22
C GLN A 296 -23.16 24.82 13.79
N TRP A 297 -24.25 25.38 13.23
CA TRP A 297 -24.22 25.97 11.91
C TRP A 297 -23.25 27.16 11.87
N HIS A 298 -22.27 27.09 10.96
CA HIS A 298 -21.25 28.12 10.83
C HIS A 298 -21.72 29.18 9.84
N GLU A 299 -21.68 30.43 10.27
CA GLU A 299 -21.83 31.60 9.40
C GLU A 299 -20.50 32.33 9.38
N ASP A 300 -20.10 32.76 8.18
CA ASP A 300 -18.88 33.53 8.00
C ASP A 300 -19.12 34.97 8.44
N ASP A 301 -18.31 35.43 9.39
CA ASP A 301 -18.37 36.79 9.90
C ASP A 301 -17.36 37.62 9.11
N ALA A 302 -17.84 38.35 8.09
CA ALA A 302 -17.01 39.16 7.20
C ALA A 302 -16.14 40.20 7.93
N THR A 303 -16.36 40.41 9.24
CA THR A 303 -15.58 41.32 10.08
C THR A 303 -14.40 40.65 10.79
N LYS A 304 -14.24 39.32 10.72
CA LYS A 304 -13.18 38.57 11.41
C LYS A 304 -12.34 37.77 10.41
N VAL A 305 -11.02 37.93 10.49
CA VAL A 305 -10.08 37.10 9.73
C VAL A 305 -9.88 35.77 10.46
N GLU A 306 -10.26 34.66 9.84
CA GLU A 306 -9.98 33.34 10.38
C GLU A 306 -8.48 33.02 10.34
N THR A 307 -7.91 32.63 11.47
CA THR A 307 -6.51 32.19 11.56
C THR A 307 -6.39 30.70 11.26
N VAL A 308 -5.20 30.25 10.87
CA VAL A 308 -4.90 28.81 10.68
C VAL A 308 -5.20 27.99 11.95
N TRP A 309 -4.92 28.57 13.12
CA TRP A 309 -5.26 27.94 14.40
C TRP A 309 -6.76 27.78 14.60
N HIS A 310 -7.55 28.82 14.30
CA HIS A 310 -9.01 28.73 14.39
C HIS A 310 -9.56 27.65 13.46
N LYS A 311 -9.03 27.56 12.24
CA LYS A 311 -9.40 26.51 11.28
C LYS A 311 -9.07 25.11 11.80
N LEU A 312 -7.87 24.92 12.36
CA LEU A 312 -7.46 23.64 12.95
C LEU A 312 -8.36 23.24 14.13
N VAL A 313 -8.63 24.18 15.05
CA VAL A 313 -9.54 23.94 16.18
C VAL A 313 -10.93 23.61 15.68
N ASN A 314 -11.44 24.31 14.67
CA ASN A 314 -12.74 24.02 14.10
C ASN A 314 -12.78 22.63 13.41
N THR A 315 -11.69 22.19 12.78
CA THR A 315 -11.57 20.86 12.18
C THR A 315 -11.56 19.73 13.23
N LEU A 316 -10.99 19.94 14.42
CA LEU A 316 -10.85 18.87 15.43
C LEU A 316 -11.88 18.93 16.56
N ALA A 317 -12.27 20.13 16.95
CA ALA A 317 -13.11 20.43 18.10
C ALA A 317 -14.04 21.64 17.79
N PRO A 318 -14.96 21.48 16.82
CA PRO A 318 -15.94 22.52 16.50
C PRO A 318 -16.90 22.79 17.66
N LYS A 319 -17.60 23.93 17.61
CA LYS A 319 -18.72 24.20 18.53
C LYS A 319 -19.85 23.23 18.25
N PHE A 320 -20.39 22.59 19.29
CA PHE A 320 -21.46 21.60 19.14
C PHE A 320 -22.61 21.83 20.13
N PHE A 321 -23.79 21.38 19.72
CA PHE A 321 -24.92 21.14 20.62
C PHE A 321 -24.81 19.73 21.22
N PRO A 322 -25.25 19.52 22.47
CA PRO A 322 -25.13 18.22 23.16
C PRO A 322 -26.07 17.13 22.60
N HIS A 323 -26.61 17.29 21.41
CA HIS A 323 -27.46 16.32 20.72
C HIS A 323 -26.64 15.39 19.83
N LEU A 324 -27.14 14.17 19.63
CA LEU A 324 -26.49 13.18 18.77
C LEU A 324 -26.71 13.51 17.29
N SER A 325 -25.66 13.33 16.49
CA SER A 325 -25.70 13.40 15.03
C SER A 325 -25.23 12.08 14.43
N HIS A 326 -25.97 11.58 13.43
CA HIS A 326 -25.64 10.38 12.67
C HIS A 326 -25.37 10.72 11.20
N ALA A 327 -24.71 11.86 10.96
CA ALA A 327 -24.57 12.41 9.62
C ALA A 327 -23.66 11.59 8.71
N ILE A 328 -22.56 11.04 9.24
CA ILE A 328 -21.52 10.34 8.47
C ILE A 328 -21.01 9.14 9.28
N ARG A 329 -20.71 8.03 8.59
CA ARG A 329 -20.01 6.86 9.14
C ARG A 329 -18.48 7.09 9.17
N PHE A 330 -17.76 6.32 9.99
CA PHE A 330 -16.32 6.52 10.15
C PHE A 330 -15.51 6.29 8.86
N ASP A 331 -15.86 5.26 8.09
CA ASP A 331 -15.22 4.96 6.81
C ASP A 331 -15.44 6.08 5.78
N LEU A 332 -16.68 6.55 5.62
CA LEU A 332 -17.01 7.68 4.75
C LEU A 332 -16.29 8.97 5.16
N PHE A 333 -16.13 9.19 6.46
CA PHE A 333 -15.35 10.30 6.99
C PHE A 333 -13.89 10.22 6.55
N CYS A 334 -13.25 9.06 6.71
CA CYS A 334 -11.84 8.89 6.35
C CYS A 334 -11.60 9.03 4.85
N PHE A 335 -12.44 8.41 4.01
CA PHE A 335 -12.24 8.43 2.55
C PHE A 335 -12.52 9.79 1.92
N ASN A 336 -13.45 10.58 2.48
CA ASN A 336 -13.77 11.90 1.95
C ASN A 336 -12.93 13.02 2.58
N SER A 337 -12.27 12.82 3.72
CA SER A 337 -11.44 13.87 4.32
C SER A 337 -10.13 14.06 3.58
N ASP A 338 -9.87 15.28 3.08
CA ASP A 338 -8.65 15.64 2.37
C ASP A 338 -7.42 15.57 3.27
N VAL A 339 -7.50 16.11 4.49
CA VAL A 339 -6.38 16.08 5.45
C VAL A 339 -5.97 14.63 5.75
N PHE A 340 -6.94 13.77 6.01
CA PHE A 340 -6.69 12.35 6.29
C PHE A 340 -6.03 11.67 5.08
N VAL A 341 -6.68 11.75 3.91
CA VAL A 341 -6.20 11.05 2.71
C VAL A 341 -4.83 11.57 2.29
N SER A 342 -4.58 12.88 2.30
CA SER A 342 -3.30 13.45 1.91
C SER A 342 -2.16 12.98 2.82
N LEU A 343 -2.35 12.99 4.15
CA LEU A 343 -1.34 12.49 5.10
C LEU A 343 -1.10 10.99 4.92
N PHE A 344 -2.17 10.19 4.75
CA PHE A 344 -2.06 8.74 4.61
C PHE A 344 -1.40 8.34 3.27
N VAL A 345 -1.76 9.01 2.18
CA VAL A 345 -1.13 8.84 0.86
C VAL A 345 0.35 9.25 0.90
N ALA A 346 0.66 10.41 1.46
CA ALA A 346 2.05 10.87 1.59
C ALA A 346 2.88 9.88 2.43
N GLY A 347 2.35 9.42 3.57
CA GLY A 347 3.00 8.41 4.39
C GLY A 347 3.22 7.09 3.66
N ASN A 348 2.23 6.61 2.91
CA ASN A 348 2.35 5.38 2.13
C ASN A 348 3.37 5.50 0.99
N LEU A 349 3.46 6.65 0.31
CA LEU A 349 4.43 6.87 -0.76
C LEU A 349 5.86 6.91 -0.22
N LEU A 350 6.07 7.55 0.93
CA LEU A 350 7.39 7.62 1.59
C LEU A 350 7.90 6.25 2.06
N ASP A 351 6.99 5.34 2.43
CA ASP A 351 7.32 3.99 2.91
C ASP A 351 7.13 2.89 1.84
N MET A 352 6.80 3.26 0.59
CA MET A 352 6.44 2.31 -0.46
C MET A 352 7.59 1.36 -0.83
N SER A 353 8.82 1.87 -0.86
CA SER A 353 10.01 1.08 -1.21
C SER A 353 10.19 -0.11 -0.25
N HIS A 354 10.22 0.16 1.05
CA HIS A 354 10.35 -0.87 2.09
C HIS A 354 9.16 -1.82 2.09
N ALA A 355 7.94 -1.31 1.90
CA ALA A 355 6.73 -2.11 1.82
C ALA A 355 6.76 -3.13 0.66
N LEU A 356 7.14 -2.71 -0.55
CA LEU A 356 7.23 -3.59 -1.73
C LEU A 356 8.34 -4.64 -1.59
N MET A 357 9.48 -4.25 -0.99
CA MET A 357 10.57 -5.18 -0.69
C MET A 357 10.12 -6.24 0.31
N TYR A 358 9.51 -5.84 1.44
CA TYR A 358 9.00 -6.75 2.45
C TYR A 358 7.95 -7.70 1.86
N ILE A 359 6.96 -7.16 1.15
CA ILE A 359 5.90 -7.95 0.52
C ILE A 359 6.49 -9.06 -0.34
N ARG A 360 7.40 -8.72 -1.24
CA ARG A 360 7.98 -9.67 -2.19
C ARG A 360 8.74 -10.77 -1.47
N GLU A 361 9.66 -10.40 -0.59
CA GLU A 361 10.57 -11.35 0.05
C GLU A 361 9.81 -12.32 0.97
N VAL A 362 8.79 -11.84 1.69
CA VAL A 362 7.93 -12.68 2.53
C VAL A 362 7.00 -13.55 1.66
N ASN A 363 6.46 -13.02 0.57
CA ASN A 363 5.51 -13.75 -0.28
C ASN A 363 6.13 -14.99 -0.94
N VAL A 364 7.39 -14.93 -1.38
CA VAL A 364 8.08 -16.08 -2.01
C VAL A 364 8.10 -17.31 -1.08
N TYR A 365 8.34 -17.09 0.21
CA TYR A 365 8.33 -18.18 1.21
C TYR A 365 6.92 -18.57 1.62
N ASN A 366 6.02 -17.58 1.74
CA ASN A 366 4.62 -17.80 2.12
C ASN A 366 3.81 -18.55 1.05
N GLU A 367 4.16 -18.41 -0.23
CA GLU A 367 3.58 -19.20 -1.32
C GLU A 367 3.98 -20.67 -1.23
N ALA A 368 5.24 -20.95 -0.87
CA ALA A 368 5.75 -22.30 -0.68
C ALA A 368 5.28 -22.96 0.62
N SER A 369 5.12 -22.19 1.70
CA SER A 369 4.66 -22.65 3.01
C SER A 369 3.75 -21.57 3.66
N PRO A 370 2.43 -21.66 3.50
CA PRO A 370 1.52 -20.62 3.96
C PRO A 370 1.51 -20.43 5.48
N ASN A 371 1.79 -19.21 5.93
CA ASN A 371 1.66 -18.76 7.32
C ASN A 371 0.55 -17.71 7.42
N MET A 372 -0.53 -18.04 8.14
CA MET A 372 -1.71 -17.16 8.23
C MET A 372 -1.39 -15.77 8.79
N GLY A 373 -0.49 -15.66 9.77
CA GLY A 373 -0.12 -14.37 10.37
C GLY A 373 0.59 -13.46 9.38
N LEU A 374 1.51 -14.01 8.59
CA LEU A 374 2.21 -13.27 7.55
C LEU A 374 1.31 -12.96 6.35
N SER A 375 0.45 -13.89 5.94
CA SER A 375 -0.58 -13.63 4.92
C SER A 375 -1.46 -12.44 5.30
N LEU A 376 -1.87 -12.34 6.57
CA LEU A 376 -2.66 -11.21 7.05
C LEU A 376 -1.88 -9.90 7.03
N GLN A 377 -0.60 -9.93 7.43
CA GLN A 377 0.29 -8.77 7.30
C GLN A 377 0.46 -8.32 5.84
N LEU A 378 0.69 -9.25 4.92
CA LEU A 378 0.84 -8.98 3.48
C LEU A 378 -0.43 -8.33 2.90
N VAL A 379 -1.62 -8.85 3.24
CA VAL A 379 -2.89 -8.25 2.84
C VAL A 379 -3.04 -6.85 3.44
N ALA A 380 -2.66 -6.66 4.71
CA ALA A 380 -2.70 -5.35 5.37
C ALA A 380 -1.78 -4.32 4.67
N ILE A 381 -0.55 -4.70 4.28
CA ILE A 381 0.33 -3.79 3.50
C ILE A 381 -0.32 -3.46 2.15
N SER A 382 -0.89 -4.45 1.46
CA SER A 382 -1.55 -4.23 0.16
C SER A 382 -2.76 -3.28 0.25
N THR A 383 -3.44 -3.20 1.41
CA THR A 383 -4.52 -2.20 1.61
C THR A 383 -4.04 -0.75 1.52
N ARG A 384 -2.74 -0.48 1.64
CA ARG A 384 -2.16 0.87 1.45
C ARG A 384 -2.48 1.45 0.08
N LEU A 385 -2.59 0.60 -0.94
CA LEU A 385 -2.89 1.01 -2.32
C LEU A 385 -4.31 1.54 -2.49
N ILE A 386 -5.25 1.18 -1.62
CA ILE A 386 -6.62 1.74 -1.61
C ILE A 386 -6.57 3.26 -1.42
N TRP A 387 -5.69 3.73 -0.54
CA TRP A 387 -5.51 5.16 -0.30
C TRP A 387 -4.94 5.88 -1.51
N LEU A 388 -4.11 5.22 -2.32
CA LEU A 388 -3.63 5.78 -3.58
C LEU A 388 -4.77 5.95 -4.59
N ASN A 389 -5.71 5.01 -4.67
CA ASN A 389 -6.91 5.17 -5.51
C ASN A 389 -7.72 6.40 -5.07
N VAL A 390 -7.97 6.54 -3.76
CA VAL A 390 -8.71 7.68 -3.21
C VAL A 390 -7.96 8.99 -3.46
N GLY A 391 -6.66 9.02 -3.24
CA GLY A 391 -5.79 10.17 -3.53
C GLY A 391 -5.81 10.56 -5.02
N LEU A 392 -5.74 9.58 -5.92
CA LEU A 392 -5.81 9.78 -7.37
C LEU A 392 -7.14 10.43 -7.78
N LEU A 393 -8.27 9.97 -7.23
CA LEU A 393 -9.58 10.57 -7.50
C LEU A 393 -9.67 12.02 -7.02
N LYS A 394 -9.19 12.29 -5.79
CA LYS A 394 -9.18 13.65 -5.22
C LYS A 394 -8.28 14.60 -6.01
N LEU A 395 -7.06 14.17 -6.33
CA LEU A 395 -6.14 14.93 -7.18
C LEU A 395 -6.71 15.14 -8.57
N GLY A 396 -7.37 14.13 -9.15
CA GLY A 396 -8.08 14.24 -10.42
C GLY A 396 -9.16 15.32 -10.39
N LYS A 397 -9.98 15.37 -9.33
CA LYS A 397 -11.00 16.42 -9.18
C LYS A 397 -10.39 17.81 -9.09
N LEU A 398 -9.36 17.97 -8.27
CA LEU A 398 -8.64 19.23 -8.12
C LEU A 398 -8.00 19.66 -9.45
N ALA A 399 -7.30 18.75 -10.14
CA ALA A 399 -6.68 19.02 -11.43
C ALA A 399 -7.72 19.41 -12.49
N MET A 400 -8.85 18.71 -12.55
CA MET A 400 -9.92 19.04 -13.48
C MET A 400 -10.56 20.40 -13.18
N HIS A 401 -10.69 20.77 -11.91
CA HIS A 401 -11.17 22.10 -11.53
C HIS A 401 -10.19 23.22 -11.96
N LEU A 402 -8.88 22.96 -11.87
CA LEU A 402 -7.85 23.93 -12.27
C LEU A 402 -7.68 24.04 -13.80
N VAL A 403 -7.72 22.91 -14.52
CA VAL A 403 -7.51 22.86 -15.98
C VAL A 403 -8.79 23.22 -16.74
N TRP A 404 -9.95 22.79 -16.24
CA TRP A 404 -11.26 23.06 -16.84
C TRP A 404 -12.22 23.63 -15.78
N PRO A 405 -12.06 24.90 -15.40
CA PRO A 405 -12.93 25.54 -14.43
C PRO A 405 -14.36 25.60 -14.98
N ALA A 406 -15.31 25.08 -14.21
CA ALA A 406 -16.73 25.26 -14.49
C ALA A 406 -17.18 26.60 -13.91
N ALA A 407 -18.11 27.30 -14.56
CA ALA A 407 -18.64 28.56 -14.02
C ALA A 407 -19.77 28.33 -13.01
N TYR A 408 -20.44 27.18 -13.10
CA TYR A 408 -21.55 26.82 -12.22
C TYR A 408 -21.42 25.38 -11.75
N CYS A 409 -21.95 25.13 -10.55
CA CYS A 409 -22.13 23.78 -10.02
C CYS A 409 -22.94 22.95 -11.05
N GLY A 410 -22.58 21.68 -11.31
CA GLY A 410 -23.31 20.83 -12.26
C GLY A 410 -22.98 21.02 -13.75
N GLN A 411 -22.13 21.99 -14.12
CA GLN A 411 -21.77 22.21 -15.53
C GLN A 411 -20.70 21.25 -16.05
N SER A 412 -19.80 20.76 -15.18
CA SER A 412 -18.69 19.90 -15.60
C SER A 412 -19.16 18.50 -15.99
N PHE A 413 -18.83 18.04 -17.18
CA PHE A 413 -19.13 16.66 -17.59
C PHE A 413 -18.16 15.64 -16.99
N VAL A 414 -16.95 16.05 -16.59
CA VAL A 414 -15.89 15.14 -16.10
C VAL A 414 -15.98 14.90 -14.60
N LEU A 415 -16.21 15.96 -13.81
CA LEU A 415 -16.22 15.87 -12.34
C LEU A 415 -17.11 14.74 -11.79
N PRO A 416 -18.32 14.49 -12.34
CA PRO A 416 -19.13 13.35 -11.92
C PRO A 416 -18.46 12.01 -12.05
N PHE A 417 -17.65 11.79 -13.10
CA PHE A 417 -16.98 10.52 -13.34
C PHE A 417 -15.91 10.21 -12.30
N LEU A 418 -15.44 11.20 -11.53
CA LEU A 418 -14.45 11.02 -10.47
C LEU A 418 -15.07 10.75 -9.10
N ASN A 419 -16.32 10.27 -9.08
CA ASN A 419 -17.06 9.89 -7.88
C ASN A 419 -17.52 8.44 -7.93
N LEU A 420 -17.40 7.75 -6.80
CA LEU A 420 -17.96 6.43 -6.54
C LEU A 420 -19.29 6.54 -5.79
N SER A 421 -20.19 5.61 -6.07
CA SER A 421 -21.53 5.62 -5.45
C SER A 421 -21.48 5.27 -3.98
N SER A 422 -20.63 4.30 -3.62
CA SER A 422 -20.57 3.68 -2.30
C SER A 422 -19.15 3.28 -1.93
N VAL A 423 -18.94 3.02 -0.64
CA VAL A 423 -17.68 2.46 -0.14
C VAL A 423 -17.43 1.07 -0.72
N THR A 424 -18.48 0.30 -1.01
CA THR A 424 -18.35 -1.03 -1.62
C THR A 424 -17.71 -0.96 -3.01
N ALA A 425 -18.06 0.05 -3.82
CA ALA A 425 -17.42 0.25 -5.12
C ALA A 425 -15.91 0.55 -4.98
N LEU A 426 -15.51 1.30 -3.94
CA LEU A 426 -14.10 1.52 -3.63
C LEU A 426 -13.40 0.20 -3.28
N TYR A 427 -14.01 -0.64 -2.45
CA TYR A 427 -13.41 -1.94 -2.09
C TYR A 427 -13.30 -2.90 -3.27
N LEU A 428 -14.23 -2.87 -4.23
CA LEU A 428 -14.08 -3.62 -5.48
C LEU A 428 -12.83 -3.20 -6.26
N SER A 429 -12.47 -1.91 -6.24
CA SER A 429 -11.21 -1.43 -6.82
C SER A 429 -9.96 -1.95 -6.09
N ALA A 430 -10.09 -2.42 -4.85
CA ALA A 430 -8.97 -2.92 -4.06
C ALA A 430 -8.59 -4.36 -4.43
N ILE A 431 -9.51 -5.17 -4.93
CA ILE A 431 -9.30 -6.61 -5.18
C ILE A 431 -8.14 -6.83 -6.16
N VAL A 432 -8.09 -6.05 -7.24
CA VAL A 432 -7.00 -6.12 -8.24
C VAL A 432 -5.68 -5.65 -7.63
N LEU A 433 -5.70 -4.72 -6.67
CA LEU A 433 -4.48 -4.20 -6.03
C LEU A 433 -3.81 -5.24 -5.12
N LEU A 434 -4.55 -6.21 -4.61
CA LEU A 434 -3.98 -7.33 -3.86
C LEU A 434 -3.06 -8.20 -4.72
N GLN A 435 -3.17 -8.13 -6.05
CA GLN A 435 -2.35 -8.88 -7.00
C GLN A 435 -1.08 -8.15 -7.44
N VAL A 436 -0.81 -6.93 -6.93
CA VAL A 436 0.43 -6.20 -7.22
C VAL A 436 1.71 -7.03 -6.97
N PRO A 437 1.83 -7.86 -5.91
CA PRO A 437 3.03 -8.68 -5.71
C PRO A 437 3.24 -9.69 -6.84
N ALA A 438 2.18 -10.41 -7.23
CA ALA A 438 2.21 -11.35 -8.35
C ALA A 438 2.49 -10.63 -9.68
N TYR A 439 1.97 -9.41 -9.84
CA TYR A 439 2.23 -8.58 -11.01
C TYR A 439 3.70 -8.15 -11.12
N ILE A 440 4.37 -7.86 -9.99
CA ILE A 440 5.83 -7.57 -9.98
C ILE A 440 6.63 -8.79 -10.40
N GLU A 441 6.29 -9.99 -9.94
CA GLU A 441 6.98 -11.21 -10.37
C GLU A 441 6.68 -11.52 -11.84
N TYR A 442 5.45 -11.29 -12.32
CA TYR A 442 5.11 -11.43 -13.74
C TYR A 442 5.92 -10.46 -14.61
N ASN A 443 6.05 -9.19 -14.19
CA ASN A 443 6.87 -8.19 -14.86
C ASN A 443 8.36 -8.58 -14.97
N ASN A 444 8.84 -9.41 -14.04
CA ASN A 444 10.22 -9.84 -13.95
C ASN A 444 10.37 -11.35 -14.21
N SER A 445 9.41 -11.94 -14.93
CA SER A 445 9.33 -13.39 -15.16
C SER A 445 10.47 -13.88 -16.05
N LEU A 446 10.84 -13.09 -17.07
CA LEU A 446 11.98 -13.39 -17.92
C LEU A 446 13.30 -12.92 -17.29
N ARG A 447 13.87 -13.78 -16.46
CA ARG A 447 15.09 -13.52 -15.67
C ARG A 447 16.18 -14.56 -15.89
N VAL A 448 17.42 -14.10 -15.93
CA VAL A 448 18.62 -14.94 -15.96
C VAL A 448 19.64 -14.41 -14.95
N ASP A 449 20.22 -15.30 -14.17
CA ASP A 449 21.30 -14.96 -13.24
C ASP A 449 22.65 -15.38 -13.85
N VAL A 450 23.59 -14.43 -13.92
CA VAL A 450 24.99 -14.70 -14.29
C VAL A 450 25.83 -14.66 -13.02
N HIS A 451 26.54 -15.75 -12.72
CA HIS A 451 27.37 -15.88 -11.52
C HIS A 451 28.81 -15.42 -11.76
N ASN A 452 29.43 -14.80 -10.76
CA ASN A 452 30.81 -14.34 -10.84
C ASN A 452 31.81 -15.49 -11.02
N ALA A 453 31.45 -16.69 -10.57
CA ALA A 453 32.24 -17.90 -10.75
C ALA A 453 32.35 -18.35 -12.23
N VAL A 454 31.46 -17.88 -13.10
CA VAL A 454 31.42 -18.22 -14.53
C VAL A 454 31.99 -17.07 -15.38
N GLU A 455 31.56 -15.84 -15.11
CA GLU A 455 31.98 -14.63 -15.82
C GLU A 455 32.12 -13.46 -14.84
N GLY A 456 33.21 -12.69 -14.95
CA GLY A 456 33.49 -11.59 -14.03
C GLY A 456 32.45 -10.47 -14.11
N LEU A 457 31.88 -10.09 -12.96
CA LEU A 457 30.75 -9.14 -12.90
C LEU A 457 31.17 -7.65 -12.85
N ASP A 458 32.42 -7.35 -12.45
CA ASP A 458 32.86 -5.99 -12.11
C ASP A 458 32.82 -4.98 -13.27
N GLY A 459 32.75 -5.46 -14.53
CA GLY A 459 32.60 -4.61 -15.71
C GLY A 459 31.16 -4.17 -16.00
N THR A 460 30.17 -4.71 -15.29
CA THR A 460 28.75 -4.46 -15.55
C THR A 460 28.08 -3.71 -14.39
N PHE A 461 27.47 -2.56 -14.68
CA PHE A 461 26.75 -1.78 -13.68
C PHE A 461 25.22 -2.00 -13.78
N VAL A 462 24.53 -1.92 -12.64
CA VAL A 462 23.07 -1.91 -12.55
C VAL A 462 22.60 -0.47 -12.45
N SER A 463 21.85 -0.03 -13.45
CA SER A 463 21.19 1.28 -13.43
C SER A 463 19.93 1.24 -12.58
N PHE A 464 19.75 2.25 -11.71
CA PHE A 464 18.56 2.36 -10.86
C PHE A 464 17.25 2.36 -11.68
N TYR A 465 17.21 3.03 -12.83
CA TYR A 465 16.01 3.11 -13.68
C TYR A 465 15.64 1.78 -14.35
N LYS A 466 16.63 0.90 -14.57
CA LYS A 466 16.42 -0.45 -15.13
C LYS A 466 16.36 -1.53 -14.05
N SER A 467 16.37 -1.11 -12.78
CA SER A 467 16.35 -2.00 -11.63
C SER A 467 15.07 -2.83 -11.52
N PHE A 468 15.15 -3.88 -10.71
CA PHE A 468 14.07 -4.85 -10.47
C PHE A 468 12.71 -4.20 -10.16
N TYR A 469 12.68 -3.11 -9.37
CA TYR A 469 11.43 -2.43 -9.01
C TYR A 469 11.12 -1.23 -9.89
N CYS A 470 12.11 -0.37 -10.18
CA CYS A 470 11.85 0.89 -10.88
C CYS A 470 11.33 0.67 -12.31
N ARG A 471 11.78 -0.40 -12.99
CA ARG A 471 11.33 -0.72 -14.36
C ARG A 471 9.84 -1.04 -14.43
N GLY A 472 9.25 -1.59 -13.36
CA GLY A 472 7.85 -1.99 -13.32
C GLY A 472 6.90 -0.86 -12.93
N VAL A 473 7.42 0.27 -12.45
CA VAL A 473 6.61 1.41 -11.97
C VAL A 473 5.64 1.93 -13.05
N PRO A 474 6.02 2.11 -14.32
CA PRO A 474 5.08 2.55 -15.36
C PRO A 474 3.92 1.59 -15.56
N ALA A 475 4.22 0.28 -15.65
CA ALA A 475 3.21 -0.76 -15.86
C ALA A 475 2.23 -0.84 -14.66
N ILE A 476 2.75 -0.80 -13.43
CA ILE A 476 1.94 -0.75 -12.21
C ILE A 476 1.08 0.52 -12.18
N SER A 477 1.65 1.68 -12.52
CA SER A 477 0.92 2.96 -12.52
C SER A 477 -0.24 2.94 -13.51
N ILE A 478 -0.01 2.42 -14.73
CA ILE A 478 -1.07 2.22 -15.72
C ILE A 478 -2.13 1.27 -15.18
N GLY A 479 -1.74 0.15 -14.59
CA GLY A 479 -2.65 -0.82 -13.99
C GLY A 479 -3.55 -0.20 -12.90
N VAL A 480 -2.98 0.62 -12.01
CA VAL A 480 -3.74 1.32 -10.96
C VAL A 480 -4.74 2.32 -11.56
N VAL A 481 -4.31 3.14 -12.54
CA VAL A 481 -5.18 4.11 -13.21
C VAL A 481 -6.31 3.43 -13.97
N LEU A 482 -6.01 2.38 -14.75
CA LEU A 482 -7.00 1.62 -15.50
C LEU A 482 -7.99 0.90 -14.58
N ASN A 483 -7.51 0.35 -13.47
CA ASN A 483 -8.37 -0.30 -12.48
C ASN A 483 -9.39 0.70 -11.90
N VAL A 484 -8.94 1.89 -11.47
CA VAL A 484 -9.83 2.94 -10.98
C VAL A 484 -10.81 3.39 -12.07
N ALA A 485 -10.32 3.65 -13.28
CA ALA A 485 -11.16 4.08 -14.40
C ALA A 485 -12.23 3.03 -14.76
N CYS A 486 -11.88 1.74 -14.76
CA CYS A 486 -12.80 0.64 -15.03
C CYS A 486 -13.90 0.56 -13.96
N VAL A 487 -13.53 0.62 -12.68
CA VAL A 487 -14.50 0.59 -11.58
C VAL A 487 -15.43 1.80 -11.62
N LEU A 488 -14.90 3.00 -11.90
CA LEU A 488 -15.73 4.19 -12.10
C LEU A 488 -16.70 4.02 -13.28
N ALA A 489 -16.23 3.50 -14.42
CA ALA A 489 -17.07 3.28 -15.59
C ALA A 489 -18.20 2.29 -15.30
N VAL A 490 -17.89 1.16 -14.65
CA VAL A 490 -18.89 0.17 -14.23
C VAL A 490 -19.89 0.79 -13.25
N ASP A 491 -19.41 1.52 -12.24
CA ASP A 491 -20.26 2.20 -11.26
C ASP A 491 -21.22 3.20 -11.94
N LYS A 492 -20.73 4.02 -12.88
CA LYS A 492 -21.58 4.98 -13.61
C LYS A 492 -22.58 4.33 -14.55
N LEU A 493 -22.16 3.30 -15.29
CA LEU A 493 -23.00 2.64 -16.27
C LEU A 493 -24.11 1.81 -15.60
N VAL A 494 -23.77 1.03 -14.57
CA VAL A 494 -24.72 0.19 -13.84
C VAL A 494 -25.68 1.05 -13.01
N LEU A 495 -25.18 2.09 -12.35
CA LEU A 495 -25.98 2.97 -11.49
C LEU A 495 -26.39 4.27 -12.18
N TRP A 496 -26.54 4.27 -13.50
CA TRP A 496 -26.81 5.49 -14.27
C TRP A 496 -28.08 6.24 -13.83
N ALA A 497 -29.15 5.52 -13.49
CA ALA A 497 -30.38 6.12 -12.97
C ALA A 497 -30.20 6.74 -11.57
N TYR A 498 -29.38 6.10 -10.72
CA TYR A 498 -29.02 6.66 -9.41
C TYR A 498 -28.21 7.95 -9.57
N TRP A 499 -27.19 7.96 -10.44
CA TRP A 499 -26.37 9.14 -10.68
C TRP A 499 -27.19 10.31 -11.25
N ARG A 500 -28.12 10.05 -12.19
CA ARG A 500 -29.00 11.10 -12.71
C ARG A 500 -29.92 11.71 -11.65
N ARG A 501 -30.37 10.91 -10.67
CA ARG A 501 -31.17 11.42 -9.54
C ARG A 501 -30.33 12.30 -8.62
N LEU A 502 -29.15 11.84 -8.20
CA LEU A 502 -28.25 12.64 -7.35
C LEU A 502 -27.83 13.95 -8.01
N GLN A 503 -27.57 13.94 -9.32
CA GLN A 503 -27.15 15.13 -10.06
C GLN A 503 -28.23 16.22 -10.17
N ARG A 504 -29.49 15.94 -9.82
CA ARG A 504 -30.56 16.94 -9.82
C ARG A 504 -30.69 17.64 -8.47
N ASN A 505 -30.27 17.00 -7.37
CA ASN A 505 -30.40 17.57 -6.04
C ASN A 505 -29.27 18.55 -5.68
N SER A 506 -29.61 19.72 -5.12
CA SER A 506 -28.62 20.76 -4.82
C SER A 506 -27.54 20.32 -3.80
N LEU A 507 -27.90 19.62 -2.72
CA LEU A 507 -26.92 19.13 -1.74
C LEU A 507 -26.01 18.05 -2.33
N ALA A 508 -26.58 17.08 -3.05
CA ALA A 508 -25.78 16.03 -3.70
C ALA A 508 -24.83 16.60 -4.77
N ARG A 509 -25.23 17.67 -5.46
CA ARG A 509 -24.36 18.38 -6.40
C ARG A 509 -23.18 19.06 -5.73
N GLN A 510 -23.30 19.53 -4.47
CA GLN A 510 -22.14 20.04 -3.73
C GLN A 510 -21.08 18.95 -3.51
N ALA A 511 -21.49 17.71 -3.22
CA ALA A 511 -20.59 16.56 -3.13
C ALA A 511 -19.96 16.19 -4.49
N ILE A 512 -20.76 16.17 -5.55
CA ILE A 512 -20.33 15.66 -6.86
C ILE A 512 -19.45 16.69 -7.60
N TYR A 513 -19.91 17.94 -7.67
CA TYR A 513 -19.32 18.96 -8.55
C TYR A 513 -18.54 20.04 -7.82
N ASN A 514 -18.86 20.32 -6.56
CA ASN A 514 -18.36 21.50 -5.86
C ASN A 514 -17.43 21.19 -4.69
N SER A 515 -16.92 19.96 -4.64
CA SER A 515 -15.96 19.54 -3.63
C SER A 515 -15.09 18.39 -4.12
N THR A 516 -14.02 18.13 -3.36
CA THR A 516 -13.12 16.98 -3.49
C THR A 516 -13.71 15.68 -2.92
N SER A 517 -14.99 15.64 -2.54
CA SER A 517 -15.66 14.40 -2.13
C SER A 517 -15.55 13.35 -3.24
N VAL A 518 -15.23 12.11 -2.89
CA VAL A 518 -15.09 11.00 -3.85
C VAL A 518 -16.16 9.93 -3.68
N ILE A 519 -16.75 9.79 -2.49
CA ILE A 519 -17.82 8.81 -2.23
C ILE A 519 -19.11 9.55 -1.88
N CYS A 520 -20.21 9.26 -2.58
CA CYS A 520 -21.48 9.98 -2.44
C CYS A 520 -22.53 9.29 -1.56
N GLU A 521 -22.22 8.17 -0.90
CA GLU A 521 -23.15 7.40 -0.07
C GLU A 521 -23.81 8.22 1.05
N PHE A 522 -23.16 9.27 1.56
CA PHE A 522 -23.72 10.11 2.64
C PHE A 522 -24.79 11.12 2.16
N VAL A 523 -25.05 11.21 0.85
CA VAL A 523 -26.07 12.05 0.19
C VAL A 523 -26.98 11.23 -0.74
N ASP A 524 -27.19 9.95 -0.44
CA ASP A 524 -27.92 9.01 -1.28
C ASP A 524 -29.46 9.03 -1.09
N ASP A 525 -29.97 9.69 -0.05
CA ASP A 525 -31.40 9.76 0.32
C ASP A 525 -32.27 10.62 -0.62
N VAL A 526 -31.88 10.79 -1.89
CA VAL A 526 -32.61 11.57 -2.88
C VAL A 526 -33.76 10.76 -3.46
N VAL A 527 -34.98 11.29 -3.36
CA VAL A 527 -36.23 10.66 -3.82
C VAL A 527 -36.86 11.49 -4.93
N GLU A 528 -37.48 10.84 -5.91
CA GLU A 528 -38.28 11.51 -6.95
C GLU A 528 -39.70 11.79 -6.41
N THR A 529 -40.23 12.99 -6.65
CA THR A 529 -41.61 13.31 -6.23
C THR A 529 -42.65 12.75 -7.20
N ASP A 530 -43.68 12.09 -6.67
CA ASP A 530 -44.79 11.46 -7.43
C ASP A 530 -45.56 12.44 -8.35
N LYS A 531 -45.54 13.74 -8.06
CA LYS A 531 -46.33 14.76 -8.77
C LYS A 531 -45.64 15.33 -10.00
N ASN A 532 -44.31 15.23 -10.10
CA ASN A 532 -43.50 15.71 -11.22
C ASN A 532 -42.23 14.86 -11.32
N ALA A 533 -42.15 13.97 -12.32
CA ALA A 533 -40.98 13.10 -12.59
C ALA A 533 -39.66 13.86 -12.89
N ALA A 534 -39.70 15.20 -12.87
CA ALA A 534 -38.55 16.09 -13.05
C ALA A 534 -37.94 16.60 -11.73
N ALA A 535 -38.70 16.64 -10.62
CA ALA A 535 -38.23 17.19 -9.35
C ALA A 535 -37.74 16.06 -8.41
N THR A 536 -36.54 16.25 -7.86
CA THR A 536 -35.92 15.36 -6.88
C THR A 536 -35.79 16.09 -5.57
N VAL A 537 -36.17 15.46 -4.46
CA VAL A 537 -36.08 16.06 -3.13
C VAL A 537 -35.36 15.15 -2.16
N MET A 538 -34.67 15.74 -1.20
CA MET A 538 -34.02 15.05 -0.09
C MET A 538 -34.57 15.59 1.24
N HIS A 539 -35.12 14.72 2.08
CA HIS A 539 -35.59 15.10 3.40
C HIS A 539 -34.45 14.93 4.42
N VAL A 540 -33.87 16.05 4.86
CA VAL A 540 -32.69 16.05 5.74
C VAL A 540 -33.05 16.68 7.08
N LYS A 541 -32.75 15.99 8.17
CA LYS A 541 -32.84 16.56 9.52
C LYS A 541 -31.87 17.73 9.69
N ALA A 542 -32.32 18.84 10.28
CA ALA A 542 -31.50 20.03 10.50
C ALA A 542 -30.17 19.71 11.23
N ARG A 543 -30.19 18.78 12.20
CA ARG A 543 -28.97 18.33 12.91
C ARG A 543 -27.94 17.65 11.98
N ARG A 544 -28.42 16.79 11.08
CA ARG A 544 -27.56 16.13 10.07
C ARG A 544 -26.99 17.17 9.12
N LEU A 545 -27.83 18.05 8.59
CA LEU A 545 -27.42 19.07 7.64
C LEU A 545 -26.35 20.00 8.23
N SER A 546 -26.48 20.40 9.49
CA SER A 546 -25.49 21.22 10.20
C SER A 546 -24.14 20.52 10.35
N THR A 547 -24.16 19.21 10.66
CA THR A 547 -22.92 18.43 10.77
C THR A 547 -22.27 18.22 9.39
N LEU A 548 -23.08 18.04 8.34
CA LEU A 548 -22.58 17.96 6.96
C LEU A 548 -21.93 19.27 6.52
N GLN A 549 -22.54 20.43 6.84
CA GLN A 549 -22.00 21.75 6.52
C GLN A 549 -20.57 21.91 7.05
N TRP A 550 -20.36 21.63 8.34
CA TRP A 550 -19.04 21.63 8.96
C TRP A 550 -18.05 20.69 8.26
N TYR A 551 -18.49 19.49 7.92
CA TYR A 551 -17.64 18.49 7.28
C TYR A 551 -17.18 18.95 5.88
N PHE A 552 -18.09 19.51 5.07
CA PHE A 552 -17.75 20.12 3.79
C PHE A 552 -16.69 21.20 3.92
N MET A 553 -16.82 22.07 4.91
CA MET A 553 -15.96 23.24 5.05
C MET A 553 -14.61 22.94 5.73
N SER A 554 -14.57 21.92 6.61
CA SER A 554 -13.41 21.67 7.47
C SER A 554 -12.57 20.47 7.03
N HIS A 555 -13.18 19.50 6.34
CA HIS A 555 -12.51 18.26 5.93
C HIS A 555 -12.38 18.11 4.42
N MET A 556 -13.03 18.95 3.61
CA MET A 556 -12.96 18.91 2.14
C MET A 556 -12.63 20.28 1.57
N VAL A 557 -11.94 20.29 0.44
CA VAL A 557 -11.78 21.48 -0.40
C VAL A 557 -13.05 21.67 -1.19
N CYS A 558 -13.66 22.83 -0.97
CA CYS A 558 -14.83 23.33 -1.65
C CYS A 558 -14.40 24.21 -2.83
N PHE A 559 -15.00 24.03 -4.00
CA PHE A 559 -14.57 24.74 -5.23
C PHE A 559 -15.22 26.11 -5.42
N GLY A 560 -16.21 26.45 -4.61
CA GLY A 560 -16.85 27.76 -4.60
C GLY A 560 -17.75 28.06 -5.80
N LEU A 561 -18.22 27.02 -6.49
CA LEU A 561 -19.03 27.19 -7.70
C LEU A 561 -20.47 27.61 -7.35
N PRO A 562 -21.00 28.69 -7.96
CA PRO A 562 -22.36 29.12 -7.70
C PRO A 562 -23.38 28.17 -8.32
N GLU A 563 -24.57 28.15 -7.73
CA GLU A 563 -25.73 27.45 -8.29
C GLU A 563 -26.26 28.18 -9.53
N LYS A 564 -26.48 27.45 -10.63
CA LYS A 564 -27.03 28.05 -11.85
C LYS A 564 -28.47 28.46 -11.56
N ALA A 565 -28.77 29.75 -11.60
CA ALA A 565 -30.14 30.23 -11.50
C ALA A 565 -30.99 29.61 -12.62
N THR A 566 -31.76 28.56 -12.30
CA THR A 566 -32.86 28.15 -13.17
C THR A 566 -33.77 29.37 -13.31
N LYS A 567 -34.03 29.75 -14.57
CA LYS A 567 -34.69 31.00 -14.96
C LYS A 567 -35.95 31.23 -14.12
N LYS A 568 -36.20 32.50 -13.79
CA LYS A 568 -37.36 33.17 -13.14
C LYS A 568 -38.80 32.73 -13.55
N LYS A 569 -39.01 31.54 -14.12
CA LYS A 569 -40.25 31.16 -14.80
C LYS A 569 -41.28 30.40 -13.95
N GLU A 570 -41.16 30.44 -12.62
CA GLU A 570 -42.18 29.95 -11.68
C GLU A 570 -42.72 31.01 -10.73
N ALA A 571 -42.28 32.27 -10.85
CA ALA A 571 -42.89 33.39 -10.11
C ALA A 571 -44.29 33.79 -10.65
N ALA A 572 -44.82 33.08 -11.66
CA ALA A 572 -46.13 33.36 -12.24
C ALA A 572 -47.19 32.26 -11.97
N LEU A 573 -46.84 31.18 -11.27
CA LEU A 573 -47.77 30.06 -11.00
C LEU A 573 -47.92 29.71 -9.51
N ALA A 574 -47.25 30.42 -8.60
CA ALA A 574 -47.31 30.18 -7.15
C ALA A 574 -48.42 30.97 -6.43
N HIS A 575 -49.60 31.07 -7.05
CA HIS A 575 -50.84 31.37 -6.33
C HIS A 575 -51.74 30.15 -6.39
N GLU A 576 -51.51 29.22 -5.46
CA GLU A 576 -52.50 28.40 -4.75
C GLU A 576 -51.89 27.06 -4.31
N GLY A 577 -51.92 26.82 -3.00
CA GLY A 577 -51.77 25.48 -2.41
C GLY A 577 -50.50 25.25 -1.58
N THR A 578 -50.66 25.29 -0.25
CA THR A 578 -49.83 24.59 0.77
C THR A 578 -48.39 24.26 0.33
N HIS A 579 -47.51 25.26 0.33
CA HIS A 579 -46.09 25.06 0.05
C HIS A 579 -45.42 24.37 1.26
N GLN A 580 -44.91 23.17 1.02
CA GLN A 580 -43.87 22.57 1.83
C GLN A 580 -42.60 23.41 1.57
N ASP A 581 -42.07 24.12 2.57
CA ASP A 581 -40.89 25.01 2.43
C ASP A 581 -39.68 24.24 1.85
N THR A 582 -39.51 24.27 0.52
CA THR A 582 -38.36 23.70 -0.16
C THR A 582 -37.17 24.65 -0.05
N CYS A 583 -36.01 24.10 0.29
CA CYS A 583 -34.75 24.81 0.40
C CYS A 583 -33.77 24.29 -0.66
N SER A 584 -32.75 25.08 -0.99
CA SER A 584 -31.64 24.63 -1.84
C SER A 584 -30.30 24.91 -1.16
N VAL A 585 -29.30 24.08 -1.45
CA VAL A 585 -27.94 24.26 -0.90
C VAL A 585 -27.04 24.84 -1.97
N ALA A 586 -26.41 25.97 -1.66
CA ALA A 586 -25.48 26.66 -2.54
C ALA A 586 -24.13 26.86 -1.85
N GLN A 587 -23.13 27.24 -2.63
CA GLN A 587 -21.81 27.58 -2.11
C GLN A 587 -21.40 28.97 -2.57
N SER A 588 -20.77 29.74 -1.69
CA SER A 588 -20.15 31.03 -2.03
C SER A 588 -18.83 30.83 -2.77
N GLU A 589 -18.30 31.90 -3.36
CA GLU A 589 -16.95 31.90 -3.94
C GLU A 589 -15.85 31.56 -2.91
N SER A 590 -16.08 31.83 -1.61
CA SER A 590 -15.18 31.45 -0.52
C SER A 590 -15.25 29.98 -0.13
N GLY A 591 -16.15 29.20 -0.75
CA GLY A 591 -16.38 27.80 -0.40
C GLY A 591 -17.34 27.58 0.78
N LEU A 592 -17.95 28.65 1.31
CA LEU A 592 -18.92 28.58 2.39
C LEU A 592 -20.23 27.95 1.91
N LEU A 593 -20.76 26.98 2.65
CA LEU A 593 -22.00 26.31 2.30
C LEU A 593 -23.21 27.05 2.89
N HIS A 594 -24.16 27.41 2.05
CA HIS A 594 -25.36 28.18 2.36
C HIS A 594 -26.63 27.34 2.21
N LEU A 595 -27.62 27.61 3.05
CA LEU A 595 -28.98 27.11 2.90
C LEU A 595 -29.88 28.24 2.45
N LEU A 596 -30.45 28.10 1.26
CA LEU A 596 -31.34 29.08 0.64
C LEU A 596 -32.80 28.63 0.77
N ASP A 597 -33.70 29.55 1.09
CA ASP A 597 -35.15 29.29 1.11
C ASP A 597 -35.76 29.28 -0.32
N ALA A 598 -37.08 29.13 -0.41
CA ALA A 598 -37.82 29.13 -1.68
C ALA A 598 -37.65 30.44 -2.49
N ASN A 599 -37.38 31.56 -1.81
CA ASN A 599 -37.11 32.86 -2.43
C ASN A 599 -35.61 33.04 -2.79
N ARG A 600 -34.80 32.00 -2.57
CA ARG A 600 -33.34 32.00 -2.71
C ARG A 600 -32.63 32.98 -1.76
N CYS A 601 -33.23 33.26 -0.61
CA CYS A 601 -32.62 34.04 0.45
C CYS A 601 -31.90 33.14 1.45
N ASP A 602 -30.75 33.59 1.96
CA ASP A 602 -30.00 32.87 2.99
C ASP A 602 -30.83 32.69 4.27
N VAL A 603 -30.97 31.44 4.70
CA VAL A 603 -31.57 31.11 6.00
C VAL A 603 -30.58 31.47 7.09
N LYS A 604 -30.91 32.49 7.88
CA LYS A 604 -30.07 32.99 8.98
C LYS A 604 -29.84 31.92 10.06
N SER A 605 -28.63 31.90 10.63
CA SER A 605 -28.17 30.93 11.63
C SER A 605 -29.07 30.88 12.86
N LEU A 606 -29.62 32.02 13.32
CA LEU A 606 -30.57 32.01 14.44
C LEU A 606 -31.82 31.17 14.12
N ALA A 607 -32.42 31.39 12.95
CA ALA A 607 -33.60 30.65 12.51
C ALA A 607 -33.28 29.17 12.29
N PHE A 608 -32.10 28.86 11.74
CA PHE A 608 -31.67 27.48 11.54
C PHE A 608 -31.30 26.77 12.84
N ASN A 609 -30.68 27.44 13.81
CA ASN A 609 -30.37 26.88 15.12
C ASN A 609 -31.64 26.47 15.88
N ILE A 610 -32.74 27.21 15.74
CA ILE A 610 -34.05 26.79 16.28
C ILE A 610 -34.51 25.47 15.62
N LYS A 611 -34.35 25.35 14.30
CA LYS A 611 -34.62 24.11 13.55
C LYS A 611 -33.73 22.95 14.01
N ILE A 612 -32.45 23.21 14.32
CA ILE A 612 -31.49 22.23 14.87
C ILE A 612 -31.95 21.73 16.25
N LEU A 613 -32.31 22.64 17.16
CA LEU A 613 -32.76 22.29 18.51
C LEU A 613 -34.01 21.41 18.46
N ARG A 614 -34.95 21.73 17.56
CA ARG A 614 -36.19 20.96 17.33
C ARG A 614 -36.04 19.72 16.43
N ASP A 615 -34.86 19.49 15.86
CA ASP A 615 -34.57 18.42 14.88
C ASP A 615 -35.56 18.37 13.70
N THR A 616 -35.99 19.54 13.21
CA THR A 616 -36.99 19.61 12.14
C THR A 616 -36.42 19.10 10.82
N VAL A 617 -37.27 18.46 10.01
CA VAL A 617 -36.93 18.05 8.65
C VAL A 617 -36.92 19.26 7.73
N VAL A 618 -35.88 19.36 6.92
CA VAL A 618 -35.71 20.34 5.84
C VAL A 618 -35.76 19.59 4.52
N THR A 619 -36.62 20.03 3.61
CA THR A 619 -36.72 19.45 2.27
C THR A 619 -35.76 20.21 1.36
N ILE A 620 -34.75 19.52 0.84
CA ILE A 620 -33.75 20.08 -0.07
C ILE A 620 -34.11 19.66 -1.49
N GLU A 621 -34.25 20.62 -2.39
CA GLU A 621 -34.47 20.39 -3.83
C GLU A 621 -33.16 20.21 -4.58
#